data_AF-A0A949JKF2-F1
#
_entry.id   AF-A0A949JKF2-F1
#
_cell.length_a   1.000
_cell.length_b   1.000
_cell.length_c   1.000
_cell.angle_alpha   90.00
_cell.angle_beta   90.00
_cell.angle_gamma   90.00
#
_symmetry.space_group_name_H-M   'P 1'
#
loop_
_entity.id
_entity.type
_entity.pdbx_description
1 polymer ?
#
loop_
_entity_poly.entity_id
_entity_poly.type
_entity_poly.pdbx_seq_one_letter_code
_entity_poly.pdbx_strand_id
1 'polypeptide(L)'
;MAQEVSIEEWRAHLADLKSATEVVRKQSKSISETMASIDSKMNEIADDWSSPAHGSFDDVKKWFHTVEHELETLLDDIVNRMDTSHRNYLDAESTNLNNLGDGNPTGV
;
A
#
# COMPACT_ATOMS: atom_id res chain seq x y z
N MET A 1 30.56 6.82 -2.49
CA MET A 1 30.31 8.26 -2.31
C MET A 1 28.82 8.44 -2.49
N ALA A 2 28.10 8.87 -1.46
CA ALA A 2 26.69 9.21 -1.61
C ALA A 2 26.61 10.44 -2.50
N GLN A 3 25.89 10.34 -3.60
CA GLN A 3 25.67 11.47 -4.50
C GLN A 3 24.77 12.46 -3.76
N GLU A 4 25.23 13.71 -3.58
CA GLU A 4 24.39 14.77 -3.03
C GLU A 4 23.22 14.98 -4.00
N VAL A 5 22.03 14.58 -3.56
CA VAL A 5 20.77 14.84 -4.26
C VAL A 5 20.43 16.31 -4.03
N SER A 6 20.16 17.07 -5.08
CA SER A 6 19.72 18.46 -4.96
C SER A 6 18.34 18.55 -4.27
N ILE A 7 17.98 19.72 -3.73
CA ILE A 7 16.68 19.92 -3.09
C ILE A 7 15.54 19.72 -4.10
N GLU A 8 15.73 20.17 -5.33
CA GLU A 8 14.78 20.01 -6.43
C GLU A 8 14.59 18.53 -6.78
N GLU A 9 15.68 17.76 -6.92
CA GLU A 9 15.61 16.31 -7.18
C GLU A 9 14.96 15.55 -6.03
N TRP A 10 15.24 15.93 -4.79
CA TRP A 10 14.61 15.32 -3.61
C TRP A 10 13.10 15.59 -3.57
N ARG A 11 12.65 16.82 -3.86
CA ARG A 11 11.22 17.15 -3.96
C ARG A 11 10.54 16.38 -5.08
N ALA A 12 11.21 16.21 -6.22
CA ALA A 12 10.72 15.39 -7.32
C ALA A 12 10.55 13.93 -6.87
N HIS A 13 11.56 13.34 -6.23
CA HIS A 13 11.49 11.97 -5.72
C HIS A 13 10.36 11.77 -4.67
N LEU A 14 10.11 12.78 -3.82
CA LEU A 14 8.99 12.73 -2.89
C LEU A 14 7.63 12.76 -3.59
N ALA A 15 7.48 13.61 -4.61
CA ALA A 15 6.27 13.66 -5.42
C ALA A 15 6.04 12.34 -6.17
N ASP A 16 7.11 11.75 -6.71
CA ASP A 16 7.08 10.44 -7.37
C ASP A 16 6.68 9.34 -6.39
N LEU A 17 7.21 9.35 -5.16
CA LEU A 17 6.83 8.40 -4.11
C LEU A 17 5.34 8.51 -3.78
N LYS A 18 4.83 9.74 -3.62
CA LYS A 18 3.40 9.97 -3.36
C LYS A 18 2.53 9.45 -4.51
N SER A 19 2.90 9.77 -5.75
CA SER A 19 2.20 9.32 -6.96
C SER A 19 2.18 7.79 -7.04
N ALA A 20 3.33 7.14 -6.78
CA ALA A 20 3.42 5.69 -6.73
C ALA A 20 2.51 5.10 -5.64
N THR A 21 2.46 5.70 -4.45
CA THR A 21 1.55 5.26 -3.38
C THR A 21 0.07 5.34 -3.81
N GLU A 22 -0.32 6.41 -4.51
CA GLU A 22 -1.68 6.56 -5.02
C GLU A 22 -2.02 5.49 -6.08
N VAL A 23 -1.07 5.17 -6.96
CA VAL A 23 -1.23 4.09 -7.94
C VAL A 23 -1.40 2.74 -7.23
N VAL A 24 -0.54 2.41 -6.27
CA VAL A 24 -0.62 1.15 -5.52
C VAL A 24 -1.95 1.06 -4.75
N ARG A 25 -2.38 2.15 -4.10
CA ARG A 25 -3.67 2.21 -3.41
C ARG A 25 -4.85 1.95 -4.35
N LYS A 26 -4.83 2.54 -5.55
CA LYS A 26 -5.87 2.30 -6.56
C LYS A 26 -5.90 0.85 -7.02
N GLN A 27 -4.73 0.25 -7.26
CA GLN A 27 -4.64 -1.16 -7.65
C GLN A 27 -5.11 -2.08 -6.54
N SER A 28 -4.71 -1.81 -5.29
CA SER A 28 -5.17 -2.56 -4.11
C SER A 28 -6.70 -2.58 -4.02
N LYS A 29 -7.33 -1.40 -4.15
CA LYS A 29 -8.78 -1.28 -4.18
C LYS A 29 -9.43 -2.10 -5.31
N SER A 30 -8.88 -2.02 -6.52
CA SER A 30 -9.40 -2.78 -7.66
C SER A 30 -9.29 -4.30 -7.46
N ILE A 31 -8.23 -4.77 -6.80
CA ILE A 31 -8.03 -6.18 -6.47
C ILE A 31 -9.08 -6.62 -5.44
N SER A 32 -9.26 -5.86 -4.35
CA SER A 32 -10.27 -6.14 -3.33
C SER A 32 -11.69 -6.17 -3.91
N GLU A 33 -12.05 -5.21 -4.78
CA GLU A 33 -13.35 -5.23 -5.49
C GLU A 33 -13.53 -6.48 -6.37
N THR A 34 -12.47 -6.93 -7.03
CA THR A 34 -12.49 -8.14 -7.86
C THR A 34 -12.66 -9.39 -7.00
N MET A 35 -11.95 -9.46 -5.87
CA MET A 35 -12.01 -10.59 -4.94
C MET A 35 -13.39 -10.71 -4.29
N ALA A 36 -13.97 -9.60 -3.84
CA ALA A 36 -15.35 -9.54 -3.35
C ALA A 36 -16.38 -10.02 -4.40
N SER A 37 -16.14 -9.72 -5.69
CA SER A 37 -16.98 -10.23 -6.77
C SER A 37 -16.85 -11.74 -6.95
N ILE A 38 -15.64 -12.29 -6.81
CA ILE A 38 -15.40 -13.74 -6.87
C ILE A 38 -16.08 -14.42 -5.67
N ASP A 39 -15.96 -13.87 -4.47
CA ASP A 39 -16.63 -14.39 -3.28
C ASP A 39 -18.15 -14.42 -3.45
N SER A 40 -18.76 -13.33 -3.92
CA SER A 40 -20.20 -13.28 -4.22
C SER A 40 -20.61 -14.42 -5.15
N LYS A 41 -19.84 -14.67 -6.21
CA LYS A 41 -20.11 -15.76 -7.15
C LYS A 41 -19.90 -17.14 -6.53
N MET A 42 -18.90 -17.31 -5.67
CA MET A 42 -18.71 -18.57 -4.94
C MET A 42 -19.88 -18.84 -3.98
N ASN A 43 -20.45 -17.80 -3.36
CA ASN A 43 -21.65 -17.91 -2.54
C ASN A 43 -22.87 -18.31 -3.38
N GLU A 44 -23.10 -17.65 -4.52
CA GLU A 44 -24.21 -17.98 -5.44
C GLU A 44 -24.14 -19.43 -5.95
N ILE A 45 -22.95 -19.90 -6.33
CA ILE A 45 -22.76 -21.26 -6.82
C ILE A 45 -23.03 -22.29 -5.72
N ALA A 46 -22.70 -21.99 -4.45
CA ALA A 46 -22.93 -22.90 -3.33
C ALA A 46 -24.41 -23.25 -3.18
N ASP A 47 -25.30 -22.27 -3.39
CA ASP A 47 -26.75 -22.42 -3.24
C ASP A 47 -27.36 -23.35 -4.31
N ASP A 48 -26.76 -23.38 -5.50
CA ASP A 48 -27.20 -24.22 -6.63
C ASP A 48 -26.46 -25.57 -6.72
N TRP A 49 -25.33 -25.74 -6.01
CA TRP A 49 -24.48 -26.92 -6.12
C TRP A 49 -24.86 -28.03 -5.13
N SER A 50 -25.93 -28.77 -5.46
CA SER A 50 -26.37 -29.97 -4.74
C SER A 50 -25.74 -31.27 -5.30
N SER A 51 -24.41 -31.33 -5.42
CA SER A 51 -23.68 -32.49 -5.97
C SER A 51 -22.75 -33.15 -4.93
N PRO A 52 -22.40 -34.45 -5.06
CA PRO A 52 -21.46 -35.15 -4.17
C PRO A 52 -20.08 -34.50 -4.05
N ALA A 53 -19.73 -33.56 -4.95
CA ALA A 53 -18.50 -32.78 -4.89
C ALA A 53 -18.56 -31.55 -3.96
N HIS A 54 -19.69 -31.31 -3.27
CA HIS A 54 -19.90 -30.16 -2.38
C HIS A 54 -18.77 -29.98 -1.34
N GLY A 55 -18.25 -31.07 -0.77
CA GLY A 55 -17.12 -30.99 0.17
C GLY A 55 -15.84 -30.40 -0.45
N SER A 56 -15.56 -30.68 -1.71
CA SER A 56 -14.40 -30.09 -2.41
C SER A 56 -14.60 -28.62 -2.74
N PHE A 57 -15.85 -28.17 -2.89
CA PHE A 57 -16.18 -26.78 -3.14
C PHE A 57 -15.98 -25.91 -1.88
N ASP A 58 -16.39 -26.41 -0.71
CA ASP A 58 -16.17 -25.74 0.57
C ASP A 58 -14.68 -25.56 0.89
N ASP A 59 -13.85 -26.57 0.58
CA ASP A 59 -12.40 -26.49 0.78
C ASP A 59 -11.76 -25.46 -0.14
N VAL A 60 -12.19 -25.38 -1.40
CA VAL A 60 -11.73 -24.35 -2.36
C VAL A 60 -12.14 -22.95 -1.90
N LYS A 61 -13.38 -22.79 -1.41
CA LYS A 61 -13.88 -21.51 -0.90
C LYS A 61 -13.09 -21.03 0.31
N LYS A 62 -12.83 -21.91 1.28
CA LYS A 62 -11.98 -21.59 2.45
C LYS A 62 -10.55 -21.23 2.06
N TRP A 63 -9.96 -21.98 1.14
CA TRP A 63 -8.63 -21.68 0.62
C TRP A 63 -8.62 -20.31 -0.08
N PHE A 64 -9.63 -20.02 -0.89
CA PHE A 64 -9.77 -18.74 -1.58
C PHE A 64 -9.85 -17.57 -0.59
N HIS A 65 -10.72 -17.65 0.43
CA HIS A 65 -10.82 -16.62 1.48
C HIS A 65 -9.52 -16.39 2.23
N THR A 66 -8.76 -17.46 2.47
CA THR A 66 -7.47 -17.34 3.15
C THR A 66 -6.48 -16.53 2.32
N VAL A 67 -6.33 -16.91 1.04
CA VAL A 67 -5.38 -16.24 0.12
C VAL A 67 -5.82 -14.82 -0.20
N GLU A 68 -7.13 -14.58 -0.35
CA GLU A 68 -7.72 -13.24 -0.53
C GLU A 68 -7.33 -12.34 0.64
N HIS A 69 -7.56 -12.78 1.88
CA HIS A 69 -7.27 -12.00 3.07
C HIS A 69 -5.77 -11.73 3.26
N GLU A 70 -4.92 -12.72 2.96
CA GLU A 70 -3.46 -12.55 2.98
C GLU A 70 -3.00 -11.51 1.94
N LEU A 71 -3.59 -11.52 0.74
CA LEU A 71 -3.28 -10.56 -0.31
C LEU A 71 -3.72 -9.14 0.08
N GLU A 72 -4.94 -8.97 0.60
CA GLU A 72 -5.42 -7.68 1.09
C GLU A 72 -4.51 -7.12 2.20
N THR A 73 -4.16 -7.95 3.17
CA THR A 73 -3.27 -7.58 4.27
C THR A 73 -1.90 -7.12 3.76
N LEU A 74 -1.35 -7.84 2.78
CA LEU A 74 -0.07 -7.48 2.18
C LEU A 74 -0.13 -6.15 1.43
N LEU A 75 -1.20 -5.93 0.66
CA LEU A 75 -1.38 -4.70 -0.11
C LEU A 75 -1.54 -3.48 0.81
N ASP A 76 -2.29 -3.63 1.89
CA ASP A 76 -2.44 -2.58 2.91
C ASP A 76 -1.13 -2.29 3.65
N ASP A 77 -0.36 -3.31 4.02
CA ASP A 77 0.96 -3.13 4.63
C ASP A 77 1.91 -2.35 3.70
N ILE A 78 1.92 -2.67 2.40
CA ILE A 78 2.74 -1.94 1.41
C ILE A 78 2.32 -0.47 1.33
N VAL A 79 1.03 -0.18 1.20
CA VAL A 79 0.52 1.21 1.16
C VAL A 79 0.89 1.96 2.43
N ASN A 80 0.74 1.32 3.60
CA ASN A 80 1.06 1.92 4.89
C ASN A 80 2.57 2.23 5.02
N ARG A 81 3.44 1.33 4.56
CA ARG A 81 4.89 1.53 4.55
C ARG A 81 5.30 2.65 3.61
N MET A 82 4.70 2.74 2.42
CA MET A 82 4.97 3.84 1.48
C MET A 82 4.53 5.19 2.04
N ASP A 83 3.33 5.26 2.62
CA ASP A 83 2.81 6.47 3.29
C ASP A 83 3.70 6.89 4.47
N THR A 84 4.12 5.93 5.30
CA THR A 84 5.00 6.17 6.43
C THR A 84 6.36 6.69 5.96
N SER A 85 6.92 6.10 4.90
CA SER A 85 8.19 6.55 4.33
C SER A 85 8.09 7.98 3.81
N HIS A 86 7.01 8.31 3.08
CA HIS A 86 6.77 9.67 2.60
C HIS A 86 6.66 10.68 3.76
N ARG A 87 5.92 10.37 4.83
CA ARG A 87 5.83 11.23 6.02
C ARG A 87 7.19 11.41 6.71
N ASN A 88 7.92 10.31 6.93
CA ASN A 88 9.25 10.36 7.55
C ASN A 88 10.22 11.25 6.77
N TYR A 89 10.17 11.22 5.44
CA TYR A 89 11.00 12.10 4.61
C TYR A 89 10.59 13.57 4.74
N LEU A 90 9.28 13.88 4.74
CA LEU A 90 8.79 15.25 4.96
C LEU A 90 9.17 15.79 6.35
N ASP A 91 9.00 14.98 7.40
CA ASP A 91 9.31 15.38 8.77
C ASP A 91 10.82 15.62 8.96
N ALA A 92 11.65 14.78 8.33
CA ALA A 92 13.10 14.96 8.31
C ALA A 92 13.50 16.26 7.60
N GLU A 93 12.88 16.62 6.46
CA GLU A 93 13.15 17.90 5.80
C GLU A 93 12.73 19.07 6.67
N SER A 94 11.52 19.04 7.23
CA SER A 94 11.03 20.12 8.10
C SER A 94 11.99 20.34 9.28
N THR A 95 12.46 19.25 9.90
CA THR A 95 13.44 19.31 10.99
C THR A 95 14.79 19.89 10.52
N ASN A 96 15.29 19.46 9.36
CA ASN A 96 16.54 19.96 8.81
C ASN A 96 16.46 21.45 8.44
N LEU A 97 15.35 21.89 7.83
CA LEU A 97 15.11 23.30 7.50
C LEU A 97 15.05 24.17 8.75
N ASN A 98 14.37 23.71 9.81
CA ASN A 98 14.34 24.43 11.09
C ASN A 98 15.74 24.54 11.71
N ASN A 99 16.51 23.45 11.71
CA ASN A 99 17.89 23.46 12.23
C ASN A 99 18.84 24.36 11.43
N LEU A 100 18.65 24.45 10.10
CA LEU A 100 19.42 25.34 9.23
C LEU A 100 18.99 26.82 9.40
N GLY A 101 17.72 27.09 9.69
CA GLY A 101 17.18 28.42 9.96
C GLY A 101 17.61 28.99 11.32
N ASP A 102 17.72 28.13 12.33
CA ASP A 102 18.22 28.49 13.67
C ASP A 102 19.75 28.61 13.74
N GLY A 103 20.44 28.10 12.71
CA GLY A 103 21.89 28.22 12.51
C GLY A 103 22.31 29.57 11.95
N ASN A 104 21.85 30.69 12.52
CA ASN A 104 22.48 31.98 12.28
C ASN A 104 23.77 32.08 13.14
N PRO A 105 24.98 32.05 12.56
CA PRO A 105 26.18 32.40 13.32
C PRO A 105 26.15 33.91 13.51
N THR A 106 25.49 34.39 14.56
CA THR A 106 25.79 35.70 15.14
C THR A 106 27.14 35.60 15.86
N GLY A 107 28.19 35.47 15.07
CA GLY A 107 29.58 35.58 15.48
C GLY A 107 30.19 36.83 14.87
N VAL A 108 30.14 37.93 15.65
CA VAL A 108 30.90 39.19 15.54
C VAL A 108 30.51 40.15 14.41
#